data_AF-A0AAU6ZTN5-F1
#
_entry.id   AF-A0AAU6ZTN5-F1
#
_cell.length_a   1.000
_cell.length_b   1.000
_cell.length_c   1.000
_cell.angle_alpha   90.00
_cell.angle_beta   90.00
_cell.angle_gamma   90.00
#
_symmetry.space_group_name_H-M   'P 1'
#
loop_
_entity.id
_entity.type
_entity.pdbx_description
1 polymer ?
#
loop_
_entity_poly.entity_id
_entity_poly.type
_entity_poly.pdbx_seq_one_letter_code
_entity_poly.pdbx_strand_id
1 'polypeptide(L)'
;MTRPTVQVCIAEASDLERLIPLWIALRTQSGQTLQWAQRAARDGRMQAALAREDVRILLATCDGQDAGYAVATISPLSGLAEEQAVWIDQMWVSPQHRGAGVAKALLVQVCERAEELGCAQVVCFVPVAERSANRYFAKLGFAGVLTVRTTSTASLRRTLVGHADPTGAATVRQRRSLRARSQDKVKVAGTL
;
A
#
# COMPACT_ATOMS: atom_id res chain seq x y z
N MET A 1 -30.96 21.90 15.65
CA MET A 1 -29.49 21.74 15.59
C MET A 1 -29.06 21.95 14.15
N THR A 2 -28.22 22.95 13.89
CA THR A 2 -27.68 23.23 12.55
C THR A 2 -26.77 22.08 12.12
N ARG A 3 -26.92 21.62 10.88
CA ARG A 3 -26.10 20.54 10.32
C ARG A 3 -24.67 21.09 10.06
N PRO A 4 -23.59 20.35 10.38
CA PRO A 4 -22.23 20.79 10.09
C PRO A 4 -22.06 21.08 8.61
N THR A 5 -21.33 22.15 8.26
CA THR A 5 -21.05 22.50 6.87
C THR A 5 -19.74 21.85 6.46
N VAL A 6 -19.82 20.84 5.60
CA VAL A 6 -18.66 20.15 5.05
C VAL A 6 -18.38 20.65 3.64
N GLN A 7 -17.14 21.02 3.37
CA GLN A 7 -16.68 21.41 2.05
C GLN A 7 -15.49 20.52 1.66
N VAL A 8 -15.40 20.20 0.38
CA VAL A 8 -14.27 19.44 -0.17
C VAL A 8 -13.69 20.25 -1.32
N CYS A 9 -12.37 20.35 -1.36
CA CYS A 9 -11.64 20.90 -2.48
C CYS A 9 -10.56 19.92 -2.93
N ILE A 10 -10.10 20.10 -4.15
CA ILE A 10 -8.89 19.43 -4.59
C ILE A 10 -7.70 20.17 -4.02
N ALA A 11 -6.75 19.43 -3.47
CA ALA A 11 -5.49 20.01 -3.00
C ALA A 11 -4.62 20.44 -4.18
N GLU A 12 -4.08 21.65 -4.07
CA GLU A 12 -3.03 22.17 -4.94
C GLU A 12 -1.70 22.25 -4.18
N ALA A 13 -0.62 22.66 -4.85
CA ALA A 13 0.69 22.83 -4.21
C ALA A 13 0.64 23.82 -3.01
N SER A 14 -0.24 24.82 -3.08
CA SER A 14 -0.48 25.77 -1.98
C SER A 14 -1.13 25.16 -0.74
N ASP A 15 -1.79 24.01 -0.86
CA ASP A 15 -2.47 23.36 0.26
C ASP A 15 -1.58 22.41 1.06
N LEU A 16 -0.27 22.34 0.76
CA LEU A 16 0.65 21.45 1.48
C LEU A 16 0.64 21.68 2.99
N GLU A 17 0.55 22.93 3.43
CA GLU A 17 0.50 23.28 4.86
C GLU A 17 -0.74 22.69 5.56
N ARG A 18 -1.84 22.51 4.83
CA ARG A 18 -3.09 21.91 5.30
C ARG A 18 -3.05 20.38 5.23
N LEU A 19 -2.44 19.83 4.18
CA LEU A 19 -2.34 18.38 3.97
C LEU A 19 -1.36 17.71 4.95
N ILE A 20 -0.20 18.31 5.18
CA ILE A 20 0.89 17.70 5.98
C ILE A 20 0.42 17.28 7.38
N PRO A 21 -0.26 18.14 8.17
CA PRO A 21 -0.75 17.76 9.49
C PRO A 21 -1.71 16.56 9.47
N LEU A 22 -2.63 16.53 8.51
CA LEU A 22 -3.59 15.44 8.36
C LEU A 22 -2.90 14.11 8.00
N TRP A 23 -1.91 14.17 7.11
CA TRP A 23 -1.12 12.99 6.74
C TRP A 23 -0.28 12.47 7.91
N ILE A 24 0.34 13.37 8.67
CA ILE A 24 1.07 13.01 9.90
C ILE A 24 0.12 12.33 10.89
N ALA A 25 -1.09 12.86 11.09
CA ALA A 25 -2.08 12.29 11.97
C ALA A 25 -2.48 10.85 11.56
N LEU A 26 -2.70 10.60 10.26
CA LEU A 26 -2.95 9.24 9.76
C LEU A 26 -1.78 8.29 10.07
N ARG A 27 -0.54 8.73 9.83
CA ARG A 27 0.66 7.88 10.03
C ARG A 27 0.86 7.55 11.50
N THR A 28 0.69 8.53 12.39
CA THR A 28 0.75 8.30 13.83
C THR A 28 -0.37 7.40 14.32
N GLN A 29 -1.60 7.58 13.85
CA GLN A 29 -2.71 6.67 14.17
C GLN A 29 -2.45 5.23 13.69
N SER A 30 -1.74 5.09 12.58
CA SER A 30 -1.35 3.79 12.00
C SER A 30 -0.11 3.17 12.65
N GLY A 31 0.36 3.73 13.78
CA GLY A 31 1.44 3.17 14.62
C GLY A 31 2.85 3.69 14.31
N GLN A 32 3.01 4.65 13.40
CA GLN A 32 4.31 5.30 13.19
C GLN A 32 4.61 6.31 14.29
N THR A 33 5.89 6.55 14.57
CA THR A 33 6.28 7.61 15.51
C THR A 33 6.05 8.99 14.88
N LEU A 34 5.72 9.99 15.71
CA LEU A 34 5.54 11.36 15.26
C LEU A 34 6.82 11.90 14.58
N GLN A 35 8.00 11.64 15.15
CA GLN A 35 9.27 12.06 14.59
C GLN A 35 9.51 11.47 13.20
N TRP A 36 9.21 10.17 13.02
CA TRP A 36 9.30 9.55 11.70
C TRP A 36 8.35 10.25 10.72
N ALA A 37 7.08 10.44 11.10
CA ALA A 37 6.09 11.06 10.22
C ALA A 37 6.47 12.50 9.84
N GLN A 38 6.96 13.30 10.79
CA GLN A 38 7.43 14.68 10.54
C GLN A 38 8.63 14.72 9.60
N ARG A 39 9.65 13.88 9.85
CA ARG A 39 10.80 13.78 8.95
C ARG A 39 10.33 13.41 7.55
N ALA A 40 9.51 12.37 7.49
CA ALA A 40 9.01 11.85 6.25
C ALA A 40 8.27 12.96 5.48
N ALA A 41 7.39 13.73 6.13
CA ALA A 41 6.62 14.79 5.47
C ALA A 41 7.48 15.85 4.76
N ARG A 42 8.74 16.02 5.18
CA ARG A 42 9.69 16.98 4.59
C ARG A 42 10.42 16.46 3.35
N ASP A 43 10.29 15.17 3.01
CA ASP A 43 11.03 14.55 1.90
C ASP A 43 10.44 14.87 0.51
N GLY A 44 9.58 15.88 0.38
CA GLY A 44 9.00 16.31 -0.90
C GLY A 44 7.95 15.37 -1.52
N ARG A 45 7.66 14.22 -0.89
CA ARG A 45 6.76 13.21 -1.49
C ARG A 45 5.34 13.70 -1.77
N MET A 46 4.82 14.61 -0.94
CA MET A 46 3.46 15.15 -1.13
C MET A 46 3.43 16.12 -2.31
N GLN A 47 4.45 16.96 -2.45
CA GLN A 47 4.63 17.81 -3.63
C GLN A 47 4.75 16.96 -4.90
N ALA A 48 5.56 15.90 -4.86
CA ALA A 48 5.71 14.97 -5.98
C ALA A 48 4.40 14.25 -6.32
N ALA A 49 3.59 13.90 -5.31
CA ALA A 49 2.28 13.29 -5.51
C ALA A 49 1.29 14.28 -6.14
N LEU A 50 1.27 15.55 -5.73
CA LEU A 50 0.41 16.58 -6.31
C LEU A 50 0.74 16.88 -7.79
N ALA A 51 1.99 16.66 -8.20
CA ALA A 51 2.43 16.86 -9.58
C ALA A 51 2.07 15.70 -10.53
N ARG A 52 1.54 14.59 -10.01
CA ARG A 52 1.20 13.40 -10.80
C ARG A 52 -0.24 13.48 -11.28
N GLU A 53 -0.44 13.32 -12.59
CA GLU A 53 -1.77 13.32 -13.21
C GLU A 53 -2.66 12.15 -12.75
N ASP A 54 -2.04 11.02 -12.43
CA ASP A 54 -2.74 9.82 -11.95
C ASP A 54 -3.12 9.92 -10.46
N VAL A 55 -2.75 11.00 -9.76
CA VAL A 55 -3.01 11.20 -8.33
C VAL A 55 -3.97 12.38 -8.14
N ARG A 56 -5.04 12.14 -7.38
CA ARG A 56 -5.94 13.19 -6.89
C ARG A 56 -5.90 13.23 -5.37
N ILE A 57 -5.55 14.38 -4.80
CA ILE A 57 -5.64 14.61 -3.37
C ILE A 57 -6.82 15.52 -3.09
N LEU A 58 -7.71 15.09 -2.19
CA LEU A 58 -8.88 15.83 -1.76
C LEU A 58 -8.70 16.25 -0.30
N LEU A 59 -9.04 17.51 0.01
CA LEU A 59 -9.04 18.04 1.36
C LEU A 59 -10.48 18.38 1.75
N ALA A 60 -10.87 17.99 2.96
CA ALA A 60 -12.17 18.29 3.50
C ALA A 60 -12.05 19.23 4.70
N THR A 61 -12.89 20.26 4.73
CA THR A 61 -13.11 21.09 5.90
C THR A 61 -14.49 20.82 6.49
N CYS A 62 -14.62 21.00 7.81
CA CYS A 62 -15.88 20.98 8.52
C CYS A 62 -15.94 22.25 9.36
N ASP A 63 -16.95 23.10 9.09
CA ASP A 63 -17.13 24.40 9.75
C ASP A 63 -15.84 25.26 9.71
N GLY A 64 -15.15 25.25 8.55
CA GLY A 64 -13.93 26.02 8.30
C GLY A 64 -12.63 25.39 8.82
N GLN A 65 -12.69 24.24 9.50
CA GLN A 65 -11.50 23.55 10.01
C GLN A 65 -11.13 22.35 9.14
N ASP A 66 -9.84 22.14 8.89
CA ASP A 66 -9.36 20.94 8.19
C ASP A 66 -9.75 19.68 8.97
N ALA A 67 -10.57 18.83 8.34
CA ALA A 67 -11.28 17.74 8.99
C ALA A 67 -10.92 16.37 8.42
N GLY A 68 -10.30 16.31 7.24
CA GLY A 68 -9.90 15.05 6.64
C GLY A 68 -9.32 15.22 5.24
N TYR A 69 -8.83 14.12 4.69
CA TYR A 69 -8.33 14.07 3.33
C TYR A 69 -8.54 12.68 2.72
N ALA A 70 -8.47 12.63 1.40
CA ALA A 70 -8.38 11.39 0.63
C ALA A 70 -7.31 11.52 -0.46
N VAL A 71 -6.61 10.42 -0.73
CA VAL A 71 -5.72 10.27 -1.88
C VAL A 71 -6.34 9.20 -2.76
N ALA A 72 -6.71 9.59 -3.97
CA ALA A 72 -7.18 8.71 -5.01
C ALA A 72 -6.13 8.58 -6.12
N THR A 73 -5.98 7.40 -6.70
CA THR A 73 -5.15 7.16 -7.88
C THR A 73 -5.91 6.47 -8.99
N ILE A 74 -5.43 6.55 -10.23
CA ILE A 74 -6.07 5.93 -11.40
C ILE A 74 -5.17 4.81 -11.88
N SER A 75 -5.69 3.57 -11.89
CA SER A 75 -4.95 2.38 -12.34
C SER A 75 -5.92 1.25 -12.66
N PRO A 76 -5.58 0.34 -13.59
CA PRO A 76 -6.35 -0.88 -13.80
C PRO A 76 -6.26 -1.82 -12.57
N LEU A 77 -7.23 -2.75 -12.46
CA LEU A 77 -7.27 -3.74 -11.37
C LEU A 77 -6.13 -4.76 -11.42
N SER A 78 -5.60 -4.99 -12.62
CA SER A 78 -4.46 -5.88 -12.84
C SER A 78 -3.65 -5.35 -14.03
N GLY A 79 -2.40 -5.79 -14.17
CA GLY A 79 -1.53 -5.36 -15.27
C GLY A 79 -2.00 -5.79 -16.67
N LEU A 80 -3.04 -6.61 -16.77
CA LEU A 80 -3.64 -7.05 -18.04
C LEU A 80 -5.10 -6.58 -18.20
N ALA A 81 -5.64 -5.83 -17.24
CA ALA A 81 -6.99 -5.28 -17.36
C ALA A 81 -6.96 -4.01 -18.22
N GLU A 82 -7.92 -3.91 -19.14
CA GLU A 82 -8.07 -2.75 -20.02
C GLU A 82 -8.81 -1.60 -19.30
N GLU A 83 -9.75 -1.94 -18.43
CA GLU A 83 -10.57 -0.98 -17.69
C GLU A 83 -9.78 -0.34 -16.53
N GLN A 84 -9.84 0.99 -16.47
CA GLN A 84 -9.30 1.78 -15.36
C GLN A 84 -10.26 1.77 -14.17
N ALA A 85 -9.70 1.88 -12.98
CA ALA A 85 -10.45 2.13 -11.75
C ALA A 85 -9.85 3.27 -10.96
N VAL A 86 -10.68 3.89 -10.13
CA VAL A 86 -10.22 4.87 -9.14
C VAL A 86 -9.94 4.16 -7.83
N TRP A 87 -8.71 4.26 -7.35
CA TRP A 87 -8.24 3.64 -6.12
C TRP A 87 -8.13 4.66 -5.00
N ILE A 88 -8.85 4.48 -3.91
CA ILE A 88 -8.65 5.21 -2.67
C ILE A 88 -7.45 4.58 -1.95
N ASP A 89 -6.26 5.15 -2.16
CA ASP A 89 -5.02 4.73 -1.53
C ASP A 89 -5.01 5.05 -0.03
N GLN A 90 -5.42 6.28 0.31
CA GLN A 90 -5.46 6.75 1.68
C GLN A 90 -6.73 7.56 1.90
N MET A 91 -7.33 7.39 3.09
CA MET A 91 -8.39 8.27 3.56
C MET A 91 -8.28 8.39 5.06
N TRP A 92 -8.45 9.62 5.56
CA TRP A 92 -8.47 9.87 6.98
C TRP A 92 -9.45 10.98 7.32
N VAL A 93 -10.14 10.82 8.44
CA VAL A 93 -11.01 11.82 9.03
C VAL A 93 -10.64 12.02 10.48
N SER A 94 -10.45 13.28 10.83
CA SER A 94 -10.23 13.76 12.19
C SER A 94 -11.23 13.13 13.15
N PRO A 95 -10.78 12.49 14.26
CA PRO A 95 -11.66 11.91 15.26
C PRO A 95 -12.75 12.87 15.74
N GLN A 96 -12.43 14.16 15.87
CA GLN A 96 -13.32 15.23 16.31
C GLN A 96 -14.45 15.53 15.32
N HIS A 97 -14.24 15.25 14.03
CA HIS A 97 -15.20 15.53 12.96
C HIS A 97 -15.87 14.27 12.41
N ARG A 98 -15.72 13.12 13.09
CA ARG A 98 -16.43 11.88 12.74
C ARG A 98 -17.93 12.04 12.99
N GLY A 99 -18.74 11.45 12.11
CA GLY A 99 -20.19 11.59 12.15
C GLY A 99 -20.73 12.90 11.54
N ALA A 100 -19.86 13.87 11.22
CA ALA A 100 -20.26 15.12 10.55
C ALA A 100 -20.49 14.98 9.03
N GLY A 101 -20.21 13.80 8.45
CA GLY A 101 -20.36 13.55 7.01
C GLY A 101 -19.11 13.78 6.16
N VAL A 102 -17.96 14.09 6.77
CA VAL A 102 -16.67 14.33 6.09
C VAL A 102 -16.27 13.20 5.14
N ALA A 103 -16.26 11.95 5.62
CA ALA A 103 -15.93 10.79 4.78
C ALA A 103 -16.89 10.64 3.59
N LYS A 104 -18.18 10.91 3.80
CA LYS A 104 -19.18 10.85 2.73
C LYS A 104 -18.90 11.92 1.67
N ALA A 105 -18.59 13.15 2.08
CA ALA A 105 -18.29 14.24 1.15
C ALA A 105 -17.03 13.95 0.31
N LEU A 106 -15.97 13.40 0.94
CA LEU A 106 -14.78 12.95 0.22
C LEU A 106 -15.10 11.87 -0.81
N LEU A 107 -15.92 10.88 -0.44
CA LEU A 107 -16.30 9.78 -1.34
C LEU A 107 -17.20 10.24 -2.50
N VAL A 108 -18.04 11.25 -2.31
CA VAL A 108 -18.82 11.86 -3.40
C VAL A 108 -17.88 12.39 -4.48
N GLN A 109 -16.85 13.15 -4.09
CA GLN A 109 -15.86 13.69 -5.04
C GLN A 109 -15.01 12.59 -5.70
N VAL A 110 -14.73 11.50 -4.99
CA VAL A 110 -14.08 10.31 -5.61
C VAL A 110 -15.00 9.66 -6.64
N CYS A 111 -16.30 9.55 -6.35
CA CYS A 111 -17.30 8.98 -7.26
C CYS A 111 -17.46 9.84 -8.52
N GLU A 112 -17.62 11.15 -8.35
CA GLU A 112 -17.68 12.12 -9.46
C GLU A 112 -16.44 12.00 -10.34
N ARG A 113 -15.26 11.89 -9.74
CA ARG A 113 -14.02 11.68 -10.50
C ARG A 113 -13.99 10.35 -11.27
N ALA A 114 -14.54 9.28 -10.70
CA ALA A 114 -14.64 7.99 -11.38
C ALA A 114 -15.59 8.09 -12.59
N GLU A 115 -16.73 8.75 -12.43
CA GLU A 115 -17.71 8.99 -13.49
C GLU A 115 -17.13 9.85 -14.62
N GLU A 116 -16.41 10.94 -14.29
CA GLU A 116 -15.70 11.79 -15.27
C GLU A 116 -14.71 11.00 -16.15
N LEU A 117 -14.07 9.98 -15.58
CA LEU A 117 -13.07 9.15 -16.26
C LEU A 117 -13.69 7.95 -16.98
N GLY A 118 -15.01 7.73 -16.85
CA GLY A 118 -15.66 6.51 -17.34
C GLY A 118 -15.25 5.24 -16.58
N CYS A 119 -14.70 5.37 -15.37
CA CYS A 119 -14.33 4.25 -14.53
C CYS A 119 -15.59 3.64 -13.89
N ALA A 120 -15.88 2.37 -14.19
CA ALA A 120 -17.03 1.67 -13.61
C ALA A 120 -16.83 1.28 -12.13
N GLN A 121 -15.58 1.36 -11.62
CA GLN A 121 -15.22 0.85 -10.30
C GLN A 121 -14.41 1.85 -9.48
N VAL A 122 -14.75 1.91 -8.19
CA VAL A 122 -13.94 2.54 -7.14
C VAL A 122 -13.45 1.45 -6.20
N VAL A 123 -12.15 1.41 -5.96
CA VAL A 123 -11.49 0.42 -5.10
C VAL A 123 -10.89 1.15 -3.91
N CYS A 124 -10.79 0.51 -2.75
CA CYS A 124 -10.12 1.08 -1.59
C CYS A 124 -9.25 0.04 -0.88
N PHE A 125 -8.18 0.51 -0.24
CA PHE A 125 -7.40 -0.30 0.68
C PHE A 125 -7.83 -0.02 2.12
N VAL A 126 -8.32 -1.04 2.80
CA VAL A 126 -8.68 -0.96 4.22
C VAL A 126 -7.89 -2.00 4.99
N PRO A 127 -7.11 -1.61 6.01
CA PRO A 127 -6.42 -2.58 6.86
C PRO A 127 -7.40 -3.57 7.50
N VAL A 128 -7.08 -4.87 7.45
CA VAL A 128 -7.94 -5.93 8.00
C VAL A 128 -8.24 -5.73 9.49
N ALA A 129 -7.31 -5.16 10.24
CA ALA A 129 -7.48 -4.86 11.66
C ALA A 129 -8.45 -3.68 11.93
N GLU A 130 -8.70 -2.81 10.95
CA GLU A 130 -9.49 -1.60 11.13
C GLU A 130 -11.00 -1.87 10.97
N ARG A 131 -11.60 -2.48 11.99
CA ARG A 131 -13.01 -2.91 11.97
C ARG A 131 -14.00 -1.78 11.66
N SER A 132 -13.70 -0.56 12.11
CA SER A 132 -14.59 0.59 11.88
C SER A 132 -14.63 1.01 10.42
N ALA A 133 -13.47 1.10 9.77
CA ALA A 133 -13.40 1.43 8.34
C ALA A 133 -14.00 0.31 7.49
N ASN A 134 -13.70 -0.96 7.78
CA ASN A 134 -14.28 -2.10 7.06
C ASN A 134 -15.82 -2.08 7.13
N ARG A 135 -16.40 -1.84 8.31
CA ARG A 135 -17.86 -1.71 8.46
C ARG A 135 -18.41 -0.50 7.69
N TYR A 136 -17.69 0.61 7.65
CA TYR A 136 -18.11 1.80 6.94
C TYR A 136 -18.19 1.56 5.42
N PHE A 137 -17.12 1.03 4.82
CA PHE A 137 -17.09 0.71 3.39
C PHE A 137 -18.10 -0.39 3.02
N ALA A 138 -18.24 -1.43 3.83
CA ALA A 138 -19.25 -2.48 3.60
C ALA A 138 -20.68 -1.91 3.57
N LYS A 139 -21.01 -0.95 4.44
CA LYS A 139 -22.32 -0.26 4.43
C LYS A 139 -22.56 0.56 3.17
N LEU A 140 -21.51 0.93 2.44
CA LEU A 140 -21.57 1.67 1.18
C LEU A 140 -21.57 0.74 -0.04
N GLY A 141 -21.61 -0.58 0.16
CA GLY A 141 -21.64 -1.56 -0.93
C GLY A 141 -20.27 -2.03 -1.42
N PHE A 142 -19.17 -1.59 -0.79
CA PHE A 142 -17.85 -2.14 -1.09
C PHE A 142 -17.79 -3.60 -0.63
N ALA A 143 -17.48 -4.50 -1.56
CA ALA A 143 -17.28 -5.91 -1.30
C ALA A 143 -15.79 -6.28 -1.35
N GLY A 144 -15.37 -7.26 -0.55
CA GLY A 144 -14.02 -7.80 -0.63
C GLY A 144 -13.85 -8.68 -1.86
N VAL A 145 -13.01 -8.26 -2.81
CA VAL A 145 -12.75 -9.01 -4.06
C VAL A 145 -11.40 -9.73 -4.01
N LEU A 146 -10.40 -9.12 -3.39
CA LEU A 146 -9.01 -9.60 -3.38
C LEU A 146 -8.41 -9.53 -1.96
N THR A 147 -7.41 -10.38 -1.71
CA THR A 147 -6.54 -10.28 -0.53
C THR A 147 -5.13 -9.90 -0.96
N VAL A 148 -4.65 -8.75 -0.50
CA VAL A 148 -3.26 -8.34 -0.70
C VAL A 148 -2.36 -8.99 0.36
N ARG A 149 -1.25 -9.59 -0.08
CA ARG A 149 -0.23 -10.19 0.79
C ARG A 149 1.12 -9.55 0.51
N THR A 150 1.89 -9.33 1.56
CA THR A 150 3.22 -8.74 1.46
C THR A 150 4.25 -9.59 2.20
N THR A 151 5.47 -9.61 1.68
CA THR A 151 6.66 -10.17 2.32
C THR A 151 7.88 -9.40 1.83
N SER A 152 8.99 -9.46 2.56
CA SER A 152 10.24 -8.87 2.06
C SER A 152 10.82 -9.72 0.93
N THR A 153 11.48 -9.08 -0.03
CA THR A 153 12.20 -9.78 -1.11
C THR A 153 13.28 -10.72 -0.55
N ALA A 154 13.91 -10.35 0.55
CA ALA A 154 14.88 -11.18 1.26
C ALA A 154 14.24 -12.44 1.86
N SER A 155 13.08 -12.32 2.50
CA SER A 155 12.32 -13.47 3.03
C SER A 155 11.87 -14.38 1.89
N LEU A 156 11.30 -13.81 0.82
CA LEU A 156 10.86 -14.58 -0.34
C LEU A 156 12.01 -15.35 -0.97
N ARG A 157 13.15 -14.68 -1.22
CA ARG A 157 14.35 -15.31 -1.79
C ARG A 157 14.87 -16.43 -0.89
N ARG A 158 14.95 -16.19 0.42
CA ARG A 158 15.41 -17.21 1.39
C ARG A 158 14.53 -18.45 1.33
N THR A 159 13.21 -18.27 1.31
CA THR A 159 12.26 -19.40 1.23
C THR A 159 12.34 -20.12 -0.11
N LEU A 160 12.38 -19.42 -1.24
CA LEU A 160 12.36 -20.05 -2.56
C LEU A 160 13.71 -20.71 -2.95
N VAL A 161 14.82 -20.03 -2.67
CA VAL A 161 16.17 -20.53 -3.04
C VAL A 161 16.71 -21.51 -1.99
N GLY A 162 16.29 -21.40 -0.73
CA GLY A 162 16.64 -22.35 0.33
C GLY A 162 16.02 -23.75 0.18
N HIS A 163 15.10 -23.94 -0.78
CA HIS A 163 14.56 -25.23 -1.20
C HIS A 163 15.18 -25.76 -2.51
N ALA A 164 16.26 -25.15 -3.00
CA ALA A 164 17.06 -25.74 -4.08
C ALA A 164 17.78 -26.99 -3.53
N ASP A 165 17.15 -28.12 -3.79
CA ASP A 165 17.52 -29.52 -3.59
C ASP A 165 18.95 -29.82 -3.04
N PRO A 166 19.10 -30.52 -1.88
CA PRO A 166 20.40 -30.94 -1.34
C PRO A 166 21.12 -32.03 -2.17
N THR A 167 20.53 -32.46 -3.27
CA THR A 167 21.02 -33.55 -4.14
C THR A 167 22.34 -33.20 -4.85
N GLY A 168 22.69 -31.91 -5.00
CA GLY A 168 24.02 -31.50 -5.50
C GLY A 168 25.17 -31.82 -4.52
N ALA A 169 24.91 -31.81 -3.21
CA ALA A 169 25.92 -32.15 -2.21
C ALA A 169 26.21 -33.66 -2.17
N ALA A 170 25.22 -34.50 -2.49
CA ALA A 170 25.39 -35.95 -2.61
C ALA A 170 26.28 -36.32 -3.80
N THR A 171 26.12 -35.65 -4.95
CA THR A 171 26.94 -35.92 -6.15
C THR A 171 28.41 -35.54 -5.95
N VAL A 172 28.69 -34.46 -5.20
CA VAL A 172 30.08 -34.06 -4.86
C VAL A 172 30.71 -35.02 -3.85
N ARG A 173 29.94 -35.52 -2.86
CA ARG A 173 30.42 -36.53 -1.90
C ARG A 173 30.72 -37.87 -2.57
N GLN A 174 29.89 -38.28 -3.53
CA GLN A 174 30.06 -39.52 -4.29
C GLN A 174 31.26 -39.46 -5.25
N ARG A 175 31.55 -38.29 -5.85
CA ARG A 175 32.75 -38.07 -6.67
C ARG A 175 34.05 -38.08 -5.86
N ARG A 176 34.02 -37.62 -4.62
CA ARG A 176 35.19 -37.67 -3.71
C ARG A 176 35.49 -39.10 -3.22
N SER A 177 34.47 -39.90 -2.92
CA SER A 177 34.68 -41.29 -2.51
C SER A 177 35.15 -42.20 -3.65
N LEU A 178 34.70 -41.95 -4.89
CA LEU A 178 35.17 -42.69 -6.07
C LEU A 178 36.63 -42.34 -6.44
N ARG A 179 37.04 -41.06 -6.32
CA ARG A 179 38.45 -40.66 -6.53
C ARG A 179 39.40 -41.16 -5.45
N ALA A 180 38.96 -41.20 -4.18
CA ALA A 180 39.75 -41.80 -3.11
C ALA A 180 39.98 -43.30 -3.35
N ARG A 181 38.92 -44.03 -3.76
CA ARG A 181 39.01 -45.47 -4.08
C ARG A 181 39.84 -45.77 -5.34
N SER A 182 39.88 -44.89 -6.32
CA SER A 182 40.75 -45.08 -7.50
C SER A 182 42.23 -44.82 -7.19
N GLN A 183 42.54 -43.91 -6.25
CA GLN A 183 43.92 -43.63 -5.84
C GLN A 183 44.52 -44.74 -4.96
N ASP A 184 43.71 -45.40 -4.13
CA ASP A 184 44.17 -46.57 -3.36
C ASP A 184 44.46 -47.79 -4.26
N LYS A 185 43.70 -47.99 -5.35
CA LYS A 185 43.97 -49.08 -6.31
C LYS A 185 45.25 -48.86 -7.13
N VAL A 186 45.65 -47.62 -7.38
CA VAL A 186 46.90 -47.31 -8.12
C VAL A 186 48.15 -47.50 -7.25
N LYS A 187 48.06 -47.32 -5.92
CA LYS A 187 49.19 -47.56 -5.00
C LYS A 187 49.50 -49.05 -4.77
N VAL A 188 48.53 -49.95 -4.90
CA VAL A 188 48.74 -51.39 -4.68
C VAL A 188 49.42 -52.07 -5.89
N ALA A 189 49.34 -51.47 -7.09
CA ALA A 189 49.97 -52.01 -8.31
C ALA A 189 51.45 -51.58 -8.51
N GLY A 190 51.99 -50.74 -7.63
CA GLY A 190 53.36 -50.20 -7.72
C GLY A 190 54.38 -50.84 -6.77
N THR A 191 54.02 -51.93 -6.10
CA THR A 191 54.92 -52.68 -5.22
C THR A 191 55.03 -54.12 -5.72
N LEU A 192 55.68 -54.31 -6.86
CA LEU A 192 56.43 -55.50 -7.27
C LEU A 192 57.64 -55.04 -8.08
#